data_AF-A0A844NW15-F1
#
_entry.id   AF-A0A844NW15-F1
#
_cell.length_a   1.000
_cell.length_b   1.000
_cell.length_c   1.000
_cell.angle_alpha   90.00
_cell.angle_beta   90.00
_cell.angle_gamma   90.00
#
_symmetry.space_group_name_H-M   'P 1'
#
loop_
_entity.id
_entity.type
_entity.pdbx_description
1 polymer ?
#
loop_
_entity_poly.entity_id
_entity_poly.type
_entity_poly.pdbx_seq_one_letter_code
_entity_poly.pdbx_strand_id
1 'polypeptide(L)'
;MPFVYLGLTRDAGTSKKTGNAYDISVVHFAVDATQSTRPDRKFALGLEPQNLPIAPEAVSQFQRLEPLSSVNFEFEPDPRNMQRNRICGVKPLPKAAGQAAS
;
A
#
# COMPACT_ATOMS: atom_id res chain seq x y z
N MET A 1 -12.22 -3.11 2.16
CA MET A 1 -12.49 -2.28 0.97
C MET A 1 -11.29 -2.37 0.06
N PRO A 2 -11.49 -2.42 -1.26
CA PRO A 2 -10.39 -2.48 -2.21
C PRO A 2 -9.52 -1.21 -2.16
N PHE A 3 -8.22 -1.37 -2.35
CA PHE A 3 -7.26 -0.29 -2.51
C PHE A 3 -6.92 -0.12 -3.99
N VAL A 4 -6.61 1.12 -4.40
CA VAL A 4 -6.08 1.39 -5.75
C VAL A 4 -4.56 1.31 -5.68
N TYR A 5 -3.97 0.28 -6.28
CA TYR A 5 -2.52 0.11 -6.31
C TYR A 5 -1.86 1.19 -7.17
N LEU A 6 -0.85 1.88 -6.66
CA LEU A 6 -0.11 2.90 -7.42
C LEU A 6 1.28 2.40 -7.85
N GLY A 7 1.94 1.59 -7.03
CA GLY A 7 3.26 1.07 -7.32
C GLY A 7 3.98 0.58 -6.07
N LEU A 8 5.22 0.12 -6.26
CA LEU A 8 6.13 -0.18 -5.15
C LEU A 8 7.46 0.56 -5.31
N THR A 9 8.14 0.78 -4.19
CA THR A 9 9.53 1.26 -4.17
C THR A 9 10.33 0.33 -3.29
N ARG A 10 11.52 -0.05 -3.75
CA ARG A 10 12.54 -0.73 -2.94
C ARG A 10 13.82 0.09 -3.00
N ASP A 11 14.30 0.52 -1.85
CA ASP A 11 15.54 1.27 -1.69
C ASP A 11 16.44 0.50 -0.72
N ALA A 12 17.67 0.22 -1.14
CA ALA A 12 18.64 -0.51 -0.35
C ALA A 12 19.99 0.20 -0.40
N GLY A 13 20.67 0.25 0.75
CA GLY A 13 21.95 0.95 0.87
C GLY A 13 22.49 0.90 2.29
N THR A 14 23.36 1.86 2.61
CA THR A 14 23.97 2.01 3.93
C THR A 14 23.71 3.41 4.47
N SER A 15 23.15 3.51 5.67
CA SER A 15 22.87 4.78 6.33
C SER A 15 24.17 5.52 6.63
N LYS A 16 24.33 6.73 6.09
CA LYS A 16 25.47 7.60 6.41
C LYS A 16 25.50 8.04 7.88
N LYS A 17 24.36 8.00 8.58
CA LYS A 17 24.22 8.45 9.98
C LYS A 17 24.60 7.35 10.97
N THR A 18 24.22 6.10 10.70
CA THR A 18 24.36 4.98 11.65
C THR A 18 25.31 3.90 11.16
N GLY A 19 25.73 3.92 9.90
CA GLY A 19 26.53 2.85 9.28
C GLY A 19 25.75 1.57 8.99
N ASN A 20 24.48 1.48 9.38
CA ASN A 20 23.68 0.26 9.22
C ASN A 20 23.20 0.12 7.77
N ALA A 21 23.26 -1.12 7.26
CA ALA A 21 22.61 -1.47 6.01
C ALA A 21 21.08 -1.36 6.16
N TYR A 22 20.42 -0.90 5.11
CA TYR A 22 18.96 -0.83 5.01
C TYR A 22 18.51 -1.47 3.71
N ASP A 23 17.35 -2.11 3.76
CA ASP A 23 16.58 -2.57 2.60
C ASP A 23 15.12 -2.30 2.96
N ILE A 24 14.56 -1.26 2.35
CA ILE A 24 13.26 -0.71 2.66
C ILE A 24 12.40 -0.89 1.43
N SER A 25 11.31 -1.63 1.59
CA SER A 25 10.29 -1.79 0.57
C SER A 25 8.99 -1.15 1.05
N VAL A 26 8.33 -0.39 0.18
CA VAL A 26 7.08 0.33 0.47
C VAL A 26 6.13 0.17 -0.71
N VAL A 27 4.86 -0.12 -0.40
CA VAL A 27 3.76 -0.10 -1.37
C VAL A 27 3.05 1.23 -1.31
N HIS A 28 2.78 1.82 -2.47
CA HIS A 28 1.99 3.03 -2.63
C HIS A 28 0.61 2.64 -3.16
N PHE A 29 -0.42 3.19 -2.54
CA PHE A 29 -1.82 2.94 -2.91
C PHE A 29 -2.65 4.19 -2.65
N ALA A 30 -3.87 4.22 -3.18
CA ALA A 30 -4.81 5.27 -2.87
C ALA A 30 -6.08 4.71 -2.20
N VAL A 31 -6.64 5.52 -1.31
CA VAL A 31 -7.94 5.31 -0.68
C VAL A 31 -8.88 6.43 -1.06
N ASP A 32 -10.19 6.20 -0.97
CA ASP A 32 -11.17 7.26 -1.11
C ASP A 32 -11.06 8.23 0.08
N ALA A 33 -10.80 9.51 -0.22
CA ALA A 33 -10.60 10.54 0.80
C ALA A 33 -11.86 10.78 1.64
N THR A 34 -13.05 10.47 1.12
CA THR A 34 -14.33 10.59 1.82
C THR A 34 -14.50 9.54 2.93
N GLN A 35 -13.71 8.47 2.89
CA GLN A 35 -13.74 7.39 3.89
C GLN A 35 -12.76 7.61 5.05
N SER A 36 -12.06 8.75 5.07
CA SER A 36 -11.14 9.08 6.15
C SER A 36 -11.88 9.21 7.48
N THR A 37 -11.43 8.46 8.49
CA THR A 37 -11.98 8.47 9.85
C THR A 37 -11.43 9.60 10.74
N ARG A 38 -10.72 10.57 10.15
CA ARG A 38 -10.10 11.69 10.88
C ARG A 38 -11.17 12.64 11.45
N PRO A 39 -11.22 12.87 12.77
CA PRO A 39 -12.28 13.65 13.41
C PRO A 39 -12.22 15.16 13.10
N ASP A 40 -11.06 15.67 12.68
CA ASP A 40 -10.83 17.06 12.32
C ASP A 40 -11.20 17.40 10.86
N ARG A 41 -11.45 16.38 10.03
CA ARG A 41 -11.65 16.55 8.60
C ARG A 41 -13.12 16.92 8.29
N LYS A 42 -13.35 18.18 7.92
CA LYS A 42 -14.69 18.71 7.59
C LYS A 42 -15.18 18.37 6.18
N PHE A 43 -14.26 18.18 5.23
CA PHE A 43 -14.56 17.89 3.83
C PHE A 43 -13.37 17.18 3.17
N ALA A 44 -13.64 16.31 2.19
CA ALA A 44 -12.64 15.58 1.42
C ALA A 44 -13.21 15.20 0.05
N LEU A 45 -12.36 15.12 -0.98
CA LEU A 45 -12.75 14.63 -2.32
C LEU A 45 -11.63 13.81 -2.96
N GLY A 46 -12.01 12.90 -3.86
CA GLY A 46 -11.09 12.14 -4.70
C GLY A 46 -10.30 11.06 -3.96
N LEU A 47 -9.13 10.73 -4.51
CA LEU A 47 -8.23 9.69 -4.02
C LEU A 47 -7.09 10.30 -3.18
N GLU A 48 -6.90 9.79 -1.96
CA GLU A 48 -5.82 10.17 -1.07
C GLU A 48 -4.69 9.12 -1.13
N PRO A 49 -3.44 9.51 -1.44
CA PRO A 49 -2.32 8.59 -1.48
C PRO A 49 -1.93 8.16 -0.07
N GLN A 50 -1.63 6.87 0.06
CA GLN A 50 -1.08 6.25 1.26
C GLN A 50 0.09 5.36 0.89
N ASN A 51 0.93 5.09 1.88
CA ASN A 51 2.01 4.15 1.75
C ASN A 51 2.18 3.32 3.01
N LEU A 52 2.58 2.06 2.83
CA LEU A 52 2.84 1.14 3.94
C LEU A 52 4.08 0.28 3.65
N PRO A 53 4.84 -0.07 4.69
CA PRO A 53 5.95 -1.01 4.54
C PRO A 53 5.40 -2.36 4.09
N ILE A 54 6.19 -3.06 3.27
CA ILE A 54 5.89 -4.40 2.78
C ILE A 54 6.95 -5.39 3.29
N ALA A 55 6.52 -6.61 3.60
CA ALA A 55 7.39 -7.72 3.90
C ALA A 55 8.28 -8.04 2.67
N PRO A 56 9.60 -8.25 2.85
CA PRO A 56 10.53 -8.49 1.74
C PRO A 56 10.10 -9.62 0.79
N GLU A 57 9.55 -10.69 1.35
CA GLU A 57 9.03 -11.87 0.64
C GLU A 57 7.85 -11.55 -0.29
N ALA A 58 7.07 -10.52 0.02
CA ALA A 58 5.88 -10.16 -0.73
C ALA A 58 6.20 -9.28 -1.96
N VAL A 59 7.38 -8.66 -2.04
CA VAL A 59 7.78 -7.74 -3.13
C VAL A 59 7.55 -8.33 -4.53
N SER A 60 7.85 -9.62 -4.71
CA SER A 60 7.71 -10.33 -5.98
C SER A 60 6.26 -10.42 -6.49
N GLN A 61 5.27 -10.40 -5.58
CA GLN A 61 3.86 -10.40 -5.93
C GLN A 61 3.44 -9.04 -6.51
N PHE A 62 3.94 -7.95 -5.93
CA PHE A 62 3.59 -6.59 -6.33
C PHE A 62 4.26 -6.15 -7.63
N GLN A 63 5.46 -6.68 -7.94
CA GLN A 63 6.11 -6.44 -9.23
C GLN A 63 5.28 -6.90 -10.44
N ARG A 64 4.33 -7.82 -10.23
CA ARG A 64 3.47 -8.38 -11.28
C ARG A 64 2.14 -7.64 -11.42
N LEU A 65 1.84 -6.71 -10.51
CA LEU A 65 0.60 -5.95 -10.54
C LEU A 65 0.74 -4.74 -11.45
N GLU A 66 -0.28 -4.53 -12.28
CA GLU A 66 -0.39 -3.28 -13.04
C GLU A 66 -0.80 -2.13 -12.12
N PRO A 67 -0.17 -0.95 -12.23
CA PRO A 67 -0.65 0.26 -11.56
C PRO A 67 -2.13 0.54 -11.89
N LEU A 68 -2.80 1.23 -10.96
CA LEU A 68 -4.23 1.57 -10.99
C LEU A 68 -5.18 0.35 -10.92
N SER A 69 -4.66 -0.83 -10.58
CA SER A 69 -5.48 -2.01 -10.29
C SER A 69 -6.14 -1.93 -8.91
N SER A 70 -7.32 -2.55 -8.81
CA SER A 70 -8.04 -2.72 -7.55
C SER A 70 -7.54 -3.97 -6.84
N VAL A 71 -7.11 -3.85 -5.59
CA VAL A 71 -6.44 -4.93 -4.85
C VAL A 71 -6.90 -4.98 -3.40
N ASN A 72 -6.84 -6.15 -2.78
CA ASN A 72 -6.91 -6.30 -1.33
C ASN A 72 -5.52 -6.65 -0.79
N PHE A 73 -5.09 -5.93 0.25
CA PHE A 73 -3.84 -6.23 0.94
C PHE A 73 -4.08 -7.20 2.09
N GLU A 74 -3.08 -8.05 2.32
CA GLU A 74 -2.96 -8.85 3.53
C GLU A 74 -1.96 -8.16 4.45
N PHE A 75 -2.28 -8.12 5.74
CA PHE A 75 -1.51 -7.40 6.74
C PHE A 75 -1.05 -8.35 7.83
N GLU A 76 0.13 -8.08 8.37
CA GLU A 76 0.66 -8.72 9.56
C GLU A 76 1.35 -7.69 10.46
N PRO A 77 1.50 -7.96 11.76
CA PRO A 77 2.31 -7.13 12.64
C PRO A 77 3.77 -7.08 12.16
N ASP A 78 4.39 -5.90 12.18
CA ASP A 78 5.80 -5.75 11.84
C ASP A 78 6.66 -6.39 12.95
N PRO A 79 7.50 -7.39 12.64
CA PRO A 79 8.35 -8.03 13.64
C PRO A 79 9.37 -7.07 14.28
N ARG A 80 9.65 -5.93 13.64
CA ARG A 80 10.53 -4.88 14.19
C ARG A 80 9.79 -3.92 15.12
N ASN A 81 8.46 -3.83 15.00
CA ASN A 81 7.61 -3.01 15.84
C ASN A 81 6.17 -3.54 15.80
N MET A 82 5.80 -4.36 16.79
CA MET A 82 4.49 -4.99 16.88
C MET A 82 3.30 -4.01 17.01
N GLN A 83 3.56 -2.71 17.22
CA GLN A 83 2.52 -1.67 17.22
C GLN A 83 2.15 -1.22 15.80
N ARG A 84 2.87 -1.66 14.76
CA ARG A 84 2.65 -1.28 13.37
C ARG A 84 2.35 -2.52 12.53
N ASN A 85 1.47 -2.37 11.55
CA ASN A 85 1.23 -3.38 10.54
C ASN A 85 2.11 -3.13 9.31
N ARG A 86 2.49 -4.21 8.63
CA ARG A 86 3.10 -4.21 7.30
C ARG A 86 2.27 -5.07 6.35
N ILE A 87 2.40 -4.83 5.05
CA ILE A 87 1.74 -5.63 4.01
C ILE A 87 2.55 -6.90 3.77
N CYS A 88 1.92 -8.08 3.79
CA CYS A 88 2.59 -9.37 3.55
C CYS A 88 2.06 -10.12 2.32
N GLY A 89 1.02 -9.61 1.66
CA GLY A 89 0.45 -10.24 0.48
C GLY A 89 -0.55 -9.35 -0.24
N VAL A 90 -0.92 -9.76 -1.44
CA VAL A 90 -1.90 -9.06 -2.27
C VAL A 90 -2.79 -10.00 -3.05
N LYS A 91 -4.08 -9.67 -3.08
CA LYS A 91 -5.09 -10.34 -3.88
C LYS A 91 -5.64 -9.34 -4.91
N PRO A 92 -5.32 -9.49 -6.21
CA PRO A 92 -5.92 -8.67 -7.24
C PRO A 92 -7.41 -8.94 -7.30
N LEU A 93 -8.19 -7.88 -7.42
CA LEU A 93 -9.62 -7.99 -7.63
C LEU A 93 -9.93 -7.96 -9.12
N PRO A 94 -10.91 -8.76 -9.58
CA PRO A 94 -11.35 -8.66 -10.96
C PRO A 94 -11.78 -7.22 -11.22
N LYS A 95 -11.31 -6.66 -12.34
CA LYS A 95 -11.76 -5.35 -12.82
C LYS A 95 -13.28 -5.46 -12.93
N ALA A 96 -14.02 -4.68 -12.13
CA ALA A 96 -15.47 -4.68 -12.21
C ALA A 96 -15.83 -4.39 -13.67
N ALA A 97 -16.39 -5.39 -14.36
CA ALA A 97 -16.94 -5.19 -15.69
C ALA A 97 -17.92 -4.02 -15.55
N GLY A 98 -17.72 -2.98 -16.34
CA GLY A 98 -18.32 -1.66 -16.13
C GLY A 98 -19.78 -1.77 -15.69
N GLN A 99 -20.14 -1.05 -14.63
CA GLN A 99 -21.53 -0.69 -14.41
C GLN A 99 -22.01 -0.06 -15.71
N ALA A 100 -22.81 -0.82 -16.46
CA ALA A 100 -23.50 -0.33 -17.62
C ALA A 100 -24.32 0.88 -17.15
N ALA A 101 -24.07 2.03 -17.77
CA ALA A 101 -24.91 3.19 -17.65
C ALA A 101 -26.36 2.76 -17.89
N SER A 102 -27.23 3.03 -16.93
CA SER A 102 -28.69 3.05 -17.12
C SER A 102 -29.14 4.50 -17.09
#